data_AF-A0A9K3N8V9-F1
#
_entry.id   AF-A0A9K3N8V9-F1
#
_cell.length_a   1.000
_cell.length_b   1.000
_cell.length_c   1.000
_cell.angle_alpha   90.00
_cell.angle_beta   90.00
_cell.angle_gamma   90.00
#
_symmetry.space_group_name_H-M   'P 1'
#
loop_
_entity.id
_entity.type
_entity.pdbx_description
1 polymer ?
#
loop_
_entity_poly.entity_id
_entity_poly.type
_entity_poly.pdbx_seq_one_letter_code
_entity_poly.pdbx_strand_id
1 'polypeptide(L)'
;MFPNDETCPVCRKACLDKYGERALHCRELPGFRYRHDFVRDTLMNILRRAGISAKKEAPVNFLTDLAEGRSTLRPTDVLVFGWEGGKHACVDLTGVSP
;
A
#
# COMPACT_ATOMS: atom_id res chain seq x y z
N MET A 1 -7.75 -6.55 16.42
CA MET A 1 -6.88 -7.65 16.87
C MET A 1 -7.33 -8.89 16.15
N PHE A 2 -6.38 -9.70 15.67
CA PHE A 2 -6.69 -10.99 15.07
C PHE A 2 -7.06 -11.97 16.20
N PRO A 3 -8.02 -12.89 16.01
CA PRO A 3 -8.25 -13.98 16.94
C PRO A 3 -6.96 -14.77 17.17
N ASN A 4 -6.79 -15.28 18.38
CA ASN A 4 -5.72 -16.24 18.65
C ASN A 4 -5.89 -17.44 17.70
N ASP A 5 -4.77 -17.96 17.20
CA ASP A 5 -4.70 -19.10 16.27
C ASP A 5 -5.25 -18.85 14.86
N GLU A 6 -5.56 -17.61 14.46
CA GLU A 6 -5.91 -17.34 13.06
C GLU A 6 -4.73 -17.64 12.14
N THR A 7 -4.96 -18.48 11.13
CA THR A 7 -3.90 -18.91 10.22
C THR A 7 -3.47 -17.76 9.31
N CYS A 8 -2.17 -17.59 9.12
CA CYS A 8 -1.61 -16.57 8.23
C CYS A 8 -2.21 -16.70 6.81
N PRO A 9 -2.85 -15.66 6.26
CA PRO A 9 -3.50 -15.72 4.95
C PRO A 9 -2.47 -15.86 3.81
N VAL A 10 -1.21 -15.54 4.08
CA VAL A 10 -0.09 -15.59 3.13
C VAL A 10 0.41 -17.02 2.92
N CYS A 11 0.80 -17.72 4.01
CA CYS A 11 1.40 -19.06 3.90
C CYS A 11 0.49 -20.20 4.35
N ARG A 12 -0.61 -19.90 5.06
CA ARG A 12 -1.54 -20.89 5.67
C ARG A 12 -0.88 -21.95 6.57
N LYS A 13 0.36 -21.69 7.03
CA LYS A 13 1.19 -22.63 7.82
C LYS A 13 1.37 -22.23 9.28
N ALA A 14 1.41 -20.93 9.56
CA ALA A 14 1.69 -20.40 10.89
C ALA A 14 0.52 -19.51 11.34
N CYS A 15 0.22 -19.52 12.64
CA CYS A 15 -0.75 -18.62 13.23
C CYS A 15 -0.22 -17.17 13.23
N LEU A 16 -1.15 -16.22 13.10
CA LEU A 16 -0.92 -14.81 13.36
C LEU A 16 -0.75 -14.61 14.86
N ASP A 17 0.21 -13.79 15.27
CA ASP A 17 0.18 -13.20 16.61
C ASP A 17 -1.04 -12.27 16.75
N LYS A 18 -1.36 -11.84 17.98
CA LYS A 18 -2.47 -10.90 18.26
C LYS A 18 -2.42 -9.61 17.43
N TYR A 19 -1.22 -9.21 17.01
CA TYR A 19 -0.95 -8.05 16.18
C TYR A 19 -0.70 -8.42 14.74
N GLY A 20 -0.94 -9.68 14.30
CA GLY A 20 -0.62 -10.30 13.01
C GLY A 20 0.65 -9.80 12.30
N GLU A 21 1.70 -9.56 13.08
CA GLU A 21 3.05 -9.24 12.60
C GLU A 21 3.57 -10.34 11.66
N ARG A 22 3.19 -11.60 11.91
CA ARG A 22 3.54 -12.71 11.01
C ARG A 22 3.07 -12.49 9.56
N ALA A 23 1.91 -11.86 9.33
CA ALA A 23 1.45 -11.53 7.97
C ALA A 23 2.24 -10.38 7.32
N LEU A 24 2.88 -9.52 8.12
CA LEU A 24 3.74 -8.43 7.64
C LEU A 24 5.11 -8.95 7.17
N HIS A 25 5.65 -9.95 7.86
CA HIS A 25 7.01 -10.47 7.63
C HIS A 25 7.02 -11.91 7.10
N CYS A 26 5.91 -12.38 6.52
CA CYS A 26 5.82 -13.75 6.03
C CYS A 26 6.77 -13.96 4.83
N ARG A 27 7.87 -14.67 5.06
CA ARG A 27 8.93 -14.92 4.06
C ARG A 27 8.48 -15.70 2.83
N GLU A 28 7.34 -16.38 2.87
CA GLU A 28 6.86 -17.21 1.75
C GLU A 28 6.35 -16.41 0.55
N LEU A 29 6.05 -15.12 0.71
CA LEU A 29 5.75 -14.21 -0.40
C LEU A 29 6.67 -12.97 -0.31
N PRO A 30 7.92 -13.08 -0.77
CA PRO A 30 8.84 -11.94 -0.78
C PRO A 30 8.26 -10.82 -1.68
N GLY A 31 8.14 -9.61 -1.11
CA GLY A 31 7.56 -8.44 -1.78
C GLY A 31 6.08 -8.21 -1.52
N PHE A 32 5.34 -9.20 -1.00
CA PHE A 32 3.95 -9.04 -0.60
C PHE A 32 3.86 -8.65 0.87
N ARG A 33 3.45 -7.42 1.14
CA ARG A 33 3.17 -6.96 2.50
C ARG A 33 1.66 -7.02 2.69
N TYR A 34 1.14 -8.18 3.08
CA TYR A 34 -0.31 -8.46 3.08
C TYR A 34 -1.16 -7.30 3.62
N ARG A 35 -0.82 -6.74 4.78
CA ARG A 35 -1.58 -5.62 5.35
C ARG A 35 -1.42 -4.33 4.58
N HIS A 36 -0.22 -4.04 4.12
CA HIS A 36 0.06 -2.85 3.34
C HIS A 36 -0.73 -2.87 2.04
N ASP A 37 -0.66 -3.99 1.30
CA ASP A 37 -1.39 -4.19 0.07
C ASP A 37 -2.91 -4.18 0.30
N PHE A 38 -3.37 -4.82 1.38
CA PHE A 38 -4.77 -4.80 1.76
C PHE A 38 -5.28 -3.39 2.09
N VAL A 39 -4.53 -2.61 2.88
CA VAL A 39 -4.89 -1.22 3.23
C VAL A 39 -4.89 -0.35 1.98
N ARG A 40 -3.90 -0.48 1.10
CA ARG A 40 -3.82 0.21 -0.18
C ARG A 40 -5.02 -0.08 -1.07
N ASP A 41 -5.37 -1.35 -1.23
CA ASP A 41 -6.48 -1.77 -2.08
C ASP A 41 -7.84 -1.36 -1.49
N THR A 42 -7.94 -1.36 -0.16
CA THR A 42 -9.12 -0.84 0.55
C THR A 42 -9.27 0.66 0.33
N LEU A 43 -8.18 1.43 0.45
CA LEU A 43 -8.18 2.88 0.18
C LEU A 43 -8.60 3.17 -1.26
N MET A 44 -8.07 2.44 -2.25
CA MET A 44 -8.47 2.56 -3.65
C MET A 44 -9.96 2.28 -3.86
N ASN A 45 -10.51 1.26 -3.18
CA ASN A 45 -11.93 0.97 -3.25
C ASN A 45 -12.80 2.08 -2.63
N ILE A 46 -12.36 2.69 -1.53
CA ILE A 46 -13.06 3.83 -0.91
C ILE A 46 -13.07 5.03 -1.87
N LEU A 47 -11.92 5.40 -2.44
CA LEU A 47 -11.80 6.51 -3.38
C LEU A 47 -12.70 6.31 -4.61
N ARG A 48 -12.68 5.10 -5.18
CA ARG A 48 -13.56 4.73 -6.30
C ARG A 48 -15.04 4.89 -5.94
N ARG A 49 -15.46 4.44 -4.75
CA ARG A 49 -16.86 4.57 -4.28
C ARG A 49 -17.26 6.01 -4.01
N ALA A 50 -16.30 6.87 -3.65
CA ALA A 50 -16.50 8.30 -3.49
C ALA A 50 -16.51 9.07 -4.82
N GLY A 51 -16.30 8.40 -5.97
CA GLY A 51 -16.19 9.05 -7.27
C GLY A 51 -14.87 9.80 -7.47
N ILE A 52 -13.86 9.55 -6.62
CA ILE A 52 -12.56 10.21 -6.67
C ILE A 52 -11.63 9.40 -7.56
N SER A 53 -11.05 10.07 -8.56
CA SER A 53 -10.09 9.46 -9.47
C SER A 53 -8.75 9.23 -8.76
N ALA A 54 -8.21 8.01 -8.84
CA ALA A 54 -6.94 7.66 -8.24
C ALA A 54 -6.22 6.56 -9.02
N LYS A 55 -4.90 6.44 -8.83
CA LYS A 55 -4.04 5.42 -9.45
C LYS A 55 -3.18 4.73 -8.39
N LYS A 56 -3.20 3.40 -8.40
CA LYS A 56 -2.33 2.55 -7.57
C LYS A 56 -0.91 2.48 -8.13
N GLU A 57 0.10 2.48 -7.26
CA GLU A 57 1.52 2.29 -7.61
C GLU A 57 1.98 3.22 -8.75
N ALA A 58 1.66 4.51 -8.64
CA ALA A 58 2.01 5.48 -9.66
C ALA A 58 3.48 5.91 -9.48
N PRO A 59 4.32 5.86 -10.54
CA PRO A 59 5.62 6.52 -10.50
C PRO A 59 5.39 8.02 -10.35
N VAL A 60 5.81 8.58 -9.22
CA VAL A 60 5.70 10.02 -8.94
C VAL A 60 6.90 10.72 -9.55
N ASN A 61 6.81 11.04 -10.84
CA ASN A 61 7.83 11.80 -11.58
C ASN A 61 7.87 13.29 -11.19
N PHE A 62 7.33 13.68 -10.02
CA PHE A 62 7.25 15.08 -9.58
C PHE A 62 8.61 15.76 -9.42
N LEU A 63 9.71 15.01 -9.40
CA LEU A 63 11.08 15.50 -9.23
C LEU A 63 12.03 15.12 -10.38
N THR A 64 11.53 14.67 -11.53
CA THR A 64 12.41 14.26 -12.63
C THR A 64 12.48 15.32 -13.72
N ASP A 65 13.67 15.85 -13.93
CA ASP A 65 13.99 16.62 -15.12
C ASP A 65 13.81 15.71 -16.34
N LEU A 66 13.05 16.14 -17.35
CA LEU A 66 12.69 15.33 -18.53
C LEU A 66 13.92 14.80 -19.30
N ALA A 67 15.10 15.38 -19.06
CA ALA A 67 16.38 14.99 -19.65
C ALA A 67 17.05 13.78 -18.97
N GLU A 68 16.80 13.52 -17.69
CA GLU A 68 17.34 12.36 -16.97
C GLU A 68 16.35 11.20 -17.05
N GLY A 69 16.40 10.52 -18.19
CA GLY A 69 15.62 9.32 -18.41
C GLY A 69 15.68 8.36 -17.22
N ARG A 70 14.50 8.04 -16.69
CA ARG A 70 14.23 6.99 -15.70
C ARG A 70 14.69 7.30 -14.27
N SER A 71 13.99 8.22 -13.62
CA SER A 71 14.02 8.32 -12.16
C SER A 71 13.52 7.02 -11.52
N THR A 72 14.35 6.45 -10.65
CA THR A 72 14.08 5.29 -9.79
C THR A 72 13.30 5.67 -8.53
N LEU A 73 12.59 6.81 -8.53
CA LEU A 73 11.79 7.24 -7.39
C LEU A 73 10.74 6.18 -7.05
N ARG A 74 10.62 5.89 -5.74
CA ARG A 74 9.68 4.89 -5.23
C ARG A 74 8.27 5.24 -5.73
N PRO A 75 7.52 4.27 -6.30
CA PRO A 75 6.12 4.49 -6.63
C PRO A 75 5.38 4.91 -5.38
N THR A 76 4.52 5.93 -5.47
CA THR A 76 3.56 6.20 -4.39
C THR A 76 2.53 5.09 -4.37
N ASP A 77 2.09 4.66 -3.19
CA ASP A 77 1.10 3.59 -3.08
C ASP A 77 -0.22 3.96 -3.77
N VAL A 78 -0.66 5.20 -3.59
CA VAL A 78 -1.84 5.76 -4.23
C VAL A 78 -1.61 7.23 -4.62
N LEU A 79 -1.85 7.55 -5.89
CA LEU A 79 -1.94 8.92 -6.40
C LEU A 79 -3.42 9.30 -6.55
N VAL A 80 -3.86 10.32 -5.85
CA VAL A 80 -5.23 10.84 -5.90
C VAL A 80 -5.27 12.11 -6.75
N PHE A 81 -6.17 12.17 -7.73
CA PHE A 81 -6.30 13.30 -8.64
C PHE A 81 -7.34 14.31 -8.14
N GLY A 82 -7.07 15.61 -8.31
CA GLY A 82 -8.05 16.67 -8.02
C GLY A 82 -8.54 16.70 -6.57
N TRP A 83 -7.67 16.46 -5.60
CA TRP A 83 -8.00 16.33 -4.19
C TRP A 83 -8.51 17.64 -3.58
N GLU A 84 -7.61 18.57 -3.23
CA GLU A 84 -7.97 19.85 -2.61
C GLU A 84 -7.52 21.00 -3.50
N GLY A 85 -8.44 21.91 -3.82
CA GLY A 85 -8.16 23.04 -4.71
C GLY A 85 -7.63 22.61 -6.09
N GLY A 86 -8.01 21.42 -6.55
CA GLY A 86 -7.54 20.83 -7.81
C GLY A 86 -6.14 20.19 -7.75
N LYS A 87 -5.44 20.23 -6.61
CA LYS A 87 -4.11 19.63 -6.47
C LYS A 87 -4.16 18.12 -6.35
N HIS A 88 -3.14 17.43 -6.86
CA HIS A 88 -2.98 15.98 -6.67
C HIS A 88 -2.42 15.68 -5.27
N ALA A 89 -2.75 14.51 -4.73
CA ALA A 89 -2.21 14.02 -3.46
C ALA A 89 -1.51 12.66 -3.65
N CYS A 90 -0.29 12.54 -3.12
CA CYS A 90 0.46 11.29 -3.07
C CYS A 90 0.30 10.70 -1.67
N VAL A 91 -0.13 9.45 -1.59
CA VAL A 91 -0.30 8.72 -0.32
C VAL A 91 0.69 7.56 -0.31
N ASP A 92 1.48 7.49 0.77
CA ASP A 92 2.44 6.43 1.04
C ASP A 92 2.06 5.73 2.36
N LEU A 93 2.06 4.41 2.37
CA LEU A 93 1.62 3.61 3.50
C LEU A 93 2.82 3.01 4.21
N THR A 94 3.05 3.42 5.45
CA THR A 94 4.06 2.80 6.31
C THR A 94 3.38 1.89 7.34
N GLY A 95 3.68 0.60 7.27
CA GLY A 95 3.35 -0.32 8.36
C GLY A 95 4.31 -0.10 9.52
N VAL A 96 3.78 0.25 10.69
CA VAL A 96 4.53 0.34 11.94
C VAL A 96 4.19 -0.85 12.84
N SER A 97 5.20 -1.44 13.47
CA SER A 97 5.01 -2.41 14.56
C SER A 97 5.02 -1.66 15.90
N PRO A 98 4.18 -2.04 16.88
CA PRO A 98 4.29 -1.55 18.25
C PRO A 98 5.64 -1.86 18.90
#